data_AF-A0A3B8XM95-F1
#
_entry.id   AF-A0A3B8XM95-F1
#
_cell.length_a   1.000
_cell.length_b   1.000
_cell.length_c   1.000
_cell.angle_alpha   90.00
_cell.angle_beta   90.00
_cell.angle_gamma   90.00
#
_symmetry.space_group_name_H-M   'P 1'
#
loop_
_entity.id
_entity.type
_entity.pdbx_description
1 polymer ?
#
loop_
_entity_poly.entity_id
_entity_poly.type
_entity_poly.pdbx_seq_one_letter_code
_entity_poly.pdbx_strand_id
1 'polypeptide(L)'
;FFDEPTTGLDPIMADVINDLIVDSVKDLGATTLSITHDMASVRKIADKVAMIHKGKIIWAGSRAEVDNSGNEYVDQFIHGRAEGPIQMEVLKP
;
A
#
# COMPACT_ATOMS: atom_id res chain seq x y z
N PHE A 1 -11.29 7.87 5.34
CA PHE A 1 -11.19 6.56 4.66
C PHE A 1 -10.99 6.85 3.19
N PHE A 2 -9.97 6.24 2.58
CA PHE A 2 -9.62 6.43 1.18
C PHE A 2 -9.49 5.04 0.54
N ASP A 3 -10.17 4.82 -0.58
CA ASP A 3 -10.09 3.58 -1.34
C ASP A 3 -9.46 3.90 -2.69
N GLU A 4 -8.23 3.42 -2.88
CA GLU A 4 -7.39 3.69 -4.04
C GLU A 4 -7.36 5.17 -4.50
N PRO A 5 -6.97 6.11 -3.62
CA PRO A 5 -7.14 7.56 -3.88
C PRO A 5 -6.34 8.10 -5.06
N THR A 6 -5.33 7.36 -5.53
CA THR A 6 -4.41 7.76 -6.60
C THR A 6 -4.59 6.94 -7.88
N THR A 7 -5.56 6.01 -7.95
CA THR A 7 -5.78 5.18 -9.12
C THR A 7 -6.14 6.02 -10.36
N GLY A 8 -5.48 5.72 -11.47
CA GLY A 8 -5.69 6.39 -12.76
C GLY A 8 -5.04 7.77 -12.88
N LEU A 9 -4.35 8.26 -11.85
CA LEU A 9 -3.57 9.48 -11.91
C LEU A 9 -2.15 9.20 -12.42
N ASP A 10 -1.57 10.19 -13.09
CA ASP A 10 -0.14 10.17 -13.36
C ASP A 10 0.67 10.34 -12.05
N PRO A 11 1.95 9.96 -12.05
CA PRO A 11 2.77 10.00 -10.83
C PRO A 11 2.88 11.38 -10.16
N ILE A 12 2.81 12.48 -10.93
CA ILE A 12 2.91 13.84 -10.37
C ILE A 12 1.62 14.18 -9.64
N MET A 13 0.47 13.96 -10.28
CA MET A 13 -0.82 14.23 -9.65
C MET A 13 -1.09 13.32 -8.45
N ALA A 14 -0.68 12.05 -8.52
CA ALA A 14 -0.74 11.14 -7.37
C ALA A 14 0.05 11.68 -6.17
N ASP A 15 1.23 12.24 -6.41
CA ASP A 15 2.07 12.80 -5.36
C ASP A 15 1.43 14.03 -4.69
N VAL A 16 0.78 14.89 -5.47
CA VAL A 16 -0.01 16.04 -4.97
C VAL A 16 -1.17 15.57 -4.09
N ILE A 17 -1.92 14.55 -4.52
CA ILE A 17 -3.01 13.98 -3.71
C ILE A 17 -2.47 13.41 -2.40
N ASN A 18 -1.32 12.73 -2.43
CA ASN A 18 -0.69 12.20 -1.23
C ASN A 18 -0.28 13.31 -0.24
N ASP A 19 0.24 14.45 -0.72
CA ASP A 19 0.54 15.60 0.16
C ASP A 19 -0.72 16.15 0.81
N LEU A 20 -1.80 16.33 0.03
CA LEU A 20 -3.08 16.79 0.56
C LEU A 20 -3.63 15.86 1.65
N ILE A 21 -3.47 14.54 1.49
CA ILE A 21 -3.86 13.57 2.53
C ILE A 21 -3.04 13.77 3.80
N VAL A 22 -1.71 13.88 3.67
CA VAL A 22 -0.80 14.07 4.82
C VAL A 22 -1.13 15.35 5.57
N ASP A 23 -1.32 16.45 4.87
CA ASP A 23 -1.63 17.74 5.47
C ASP A 23 -3.01 17.72 6.14
N SER A 24 -4.02 17.13 5.48
CA SER A 24 -5.36 16.96 6.05
C SER A 24 -5.34 16.14 7.35
N VAL A 25 -4.54 15.07 7.42
CA VAL A 25 -4.38 14.25 8.63
C VAL A 25 -3.81 15.08 9.77
N LYS A 26 -2.76 15.87 9.50
CA LYS A 26 -2.10 16.71 10.50
C LYS A 26 -3.01 17.82 11.01
N ASP A 27 -3.64 18.54 10.10
CA ASP A 27 -4.46 19.72 10.43
C ASP A 27 -5.73 19.35 11.19
N LEU A 28 -6.35 18.22 10.81
CA LEU A 28 -7.58 17.75 11.45
C LEU A 28 -7.33 16.86 12.67
N GLY A 29 -6.10 16.40 12.89
CA GLY A 29 -5.79 15.37 13.90
C GLY A 29 -6.56 14.06 13.68
N ALA A 30 -6.92 13.76 12.43
CA ALA A 30 -7.81 12.67 12.10
C ALA A 30 -7.04 11.35 11.94
N THR A 31 -7.67 10.24 12.35
CA THR A 31 -7.20 8.91 11.95
C THR A 31 -7.72 8.57 10.56
N THR A 32 -6.83 8.18 9.66
CA THR A 32 -7.18 7.77 8.30
C THR A 32 -6.82 6.31 8.05
N LEU A 33 -7.57 5.70 7.14
CA LEU A 33 -7.31 4.37 6.60
C LEU A 33 -7.32 4.53 5.08
N SER A 34 -6.25 4.10 4.43
CA SER A 34 -6.08 4.12 2.98
C SER A 34 -5.86 2.69 2.47
N ILE A 35 -6.57 2.32 1.42
CA ILE A 35 -6.38 1.06 0.68
C ILE A 35 -5.68 1.42 -0.63
N THR A 36 -4.56 0.78 -0.93
CA THR A 36 -3.82 1.01 -2.17
C THR A 36 -2.87 -0.14 -2.45
N HIS A 37 -2.55 -0.33 -3.73
CA HIS A 37 -1.46 -1.19 -4.20
C HIS A 37 -0.19 -0.38 -4.55
N ASP A 38 -0.25 0.95 -4.51
CA ASP A 38 0.88 1.82 -4.81
C ASP A 38 1.77 2.03 -3.59
N MET A 39 2.98 1.48 -3.66
CA MET A 39 3.98 1.58 -2.60
C MET A 39 4.59 2.98 -2.46
N ALA A 40 4.53 3.84 -3.47
CA ALA A 40 4.95 5.24 -3.33
C ALA A 40 4.00 5.98 -2.39
N SER A 41 2.69 5.82 -2.60
CA SER A 41 1.65 6.32 -1.70
C SER A 41 1.80 5.76 -0.29
N VAL A 42 1.98 4.44 -0.13
CA VAL A 42 2.19 3.83 1.20
C VAL A 42 3.37 4.46 1.95
N ARG A 43 4.53 4.60 1.29
CA ARG A 43 5.73 5.16 1.92
C ARG A 43 5.53 6.63 2.34
N LYS A 44 4.74 7.39 1.59
CA LYS A 44 4.47 8.81 1.83
C LYS A 44 3.43 9.03 2.94
N ILE A 45 2.27 8.36 2.87
CA ILE A 45 1.11 8.69 3.70
C ILE A 45 0.94 7.79 4.94
N ALA A 46 1.52 6.59 4.97
CA ALA A 46 1.23 5.61 6.01
C ALA A 46 2.20 5.67 7.19
N ASP A 47 1.67 5.63 8.42
CA ASP A 47 2.46 5.37 9.63
C ASP A 47 2.58 3.85 9.88
N LYS A 48 1.47 3.13 9.69
CA LYS A 48 1.35 1.68 9.84
C LYS A 48 0.80 1.08 8.56
N VAL A 49 1.23 -0.14 8.26
CA VAL A 49 0.87 -0.88 7.04
C VAL A 49 0.43 -2.27 7.42
N ALA A 50 -0.60 -2.79 6.74
CA ALA A 50 -1.04 -4.17 6.87
C ALA A 50 -1.27 -4.76 5.48
N MET A 51 -0.82 -6.00 5.27
CA MET A 51 -1.05 -6.73 4.02
C MET A 51 -2.17 -7.75 4.22
N ILE A 52 -3.18 -7.68 3.35
CA ILE A 52 -4.27 -8.65 3.32
C ILE A 52 -4.06 -9.62 2.15
N HIS A 53 -4.13 -10.91 2.44
CA HIS A 53 -4.15 -11.96 1.43
C HIS A 53 -5.23 -12.99 1.76
N LYS A 54 -6.07 -13.34 0.79
CA LYS A 54 -7.21 -14.27 0.94
C LYS A 54 -8.08 -13.96 2.18
N GLY A 55 -8.40 -12.69 2.38
CA GLY A 55 -9.27 -12.22 3.47
C GLY A 55 -8.62 -12.23 4.86
N LYS A 56 -7.31 -12.45 4.97
CA LYS A 56 -6.58 -12.44 6.25
C LYS A 56 -5.45 -11.42 6.21
N ILE A 57 -5.23 -10.75 7.34
CA ILE A 57 -4.01 -9.97 7.55
C ILE A 57 -2.86 -10.96 7.74
N ILE A 58 -1.94 -10.99 6.79
CA ILE A 58 -0.77 -11.89 6.82
C ILE A 58 0.49 -11.19 7.35
N TRP A 59 0.47 -9.86 7.40
CA TRP A 59 1.54 -9.05 7.96
C TRP A 59 0.99 -7.68 8.39
N ALA A 60 1.52 -7.13 9.48
CA ALA A 60 1.26 -5.75 9.89
C ALA A 60 2.48 -5.19 10.64
N GLY A 61 2.82 -3.94 10.38
CA GLY A 61 3.99 -3.29 10.96
C GLY A 61 4.01 -1.78 10.68
N SER A 62 5.09 -1.13 11.09
CA SER A 62 5.36 0.26 10.67
C SER A 62 5.76 0.32 9.19
N ARG A 63 5.63 1.49 8.57
CA ARG A 63 6.12 1.68 7.19
C ARG A 63 7.60 1.34 7.01
N ALA A 64 8.42 1.51 8.06
CA ALA A 64 9.86 1.28 8.02
C ALA A 64 10.22 -0.21 7.97
N GLU A 65 9.32 -1.08 8.42
CA GLU A 65 9.51 -2.53 8.44
C GLU A 65 9.07 -3.19 7.13
N VAL A 66 8.37 -2.48 6.24
CA VAL A 66 7.81 -3.06 5.00
C VAL A 66 8.89 -3.71 4.14
N ASP A 67 9.97 -2.98 3.85
CA ASP A 67 11.05 -3.45 2.97
C ASP A 67 11.88 -4.59 3.61
N ASN A 68 11.79 -4.79 4.93
CA ASN A 68 12.49 -5.84 5.68
C ASN A 68 11.52 -6.66 6.54
N SER A 69 10.32 -6.93 6.02
CA SER A 69 9.22 -7.53 6.75
C SER A 69 9.46 -8.98 7.21
N GLY A 70 10.45 -9.66 6.61
CA GLY A 70 10.69 -11.08 6.81
C GLY A 70 9.56 -11.97 6.25
N ASN A 71 8.66 -11.42 5.45
CA ASN A 71 7.49 -12.12 4.92
C ASN A 71 7.58 -12.21 3.38
N GLU A 72 7.62 -13.43 2.85
CA GLU A 72 7.79 -13.70 1.42
C GLU A 72 6.64 -13.14 0.55
N TYR A 73 5.43 -13.04 1.08
CA TYR A 73 4.30 -12.43 0.37
C TYR A 73 4.45 -10.92 0.25
N VAL A 74 4.86 -10.27 1.34
CA VAL A 74 5.13 -8.83 1.36
C VAL A 74 6.29 -8.52 0.43
N ASP A 75 7.38 -9.28 0.53
CA ASP A 75 8.57 -9.13 -0.32
C ASP A 75 8.23 -9.30 -1.80
N GLN A 76 7.44 -10.32 -2.17
CA GLN A 76 6.99 -10.50 -3.55
C GLN A 76 6.18 -9.28 -4.04
N PHE A 77 5.23 -8.81 -3.23
CA PHE A 77 4.30 -7.74 -3.61
C PHE A 77 5.02 -6.40 -3.79
N ILE A 78 5.83 -5.97 -2.83
CA ILE A 78 6.47 -4.65 -2.85
C ILE A 78 7.53 -4.51 -3.96
N HIS A 79 8.09 -5.65 -4.39
CA HIS A 79 9.05 -5.71 -5.50
C HIS A 79 8.40 -6.06 -6.85
N GLY A 80 7.08 -6.31 -6.89
CA GLY A 80 6.37 -6.64 -8.11
C GLY A 80 6.88 -7.92 -8.80
N ARG A 81 7.35 -8.92 -8.05
CA ARG A 81 7.91 -10.15 -8.63
C ARG A 81 6.79 -11.07 -9.13
N ALA A 82 6.97 -11.60 -10.34
CA ALA A 82 6.04 -12.55 -10.94
C ALA A 82 6.08 -13.93 -10.24
N GLU A 83 7.22 -14.29 -9.67
CA GLU A 83 7.42 -15.54 -8.93
C GLU A 83 7.34 -15.31 -7.42
N GLY A 84 6.71 -16.24 -6.71
CA GLY A 84 6.59 -16.22 -5.26
C GLY A 84 5.33 -16.94 -4.77
N PRO A 85 5.00 -16.81 -3.47
CA PRO A 85 3.87 -17.51 -2.88
C PRO A 85 2.49 -17.00 -3.34
N ILE A 86 2.41 -15.76 -3.87
CA ILE A 86 1.22 -15.23 -4.54
C ILE A 86 1.22 -15.76 -5.97
N GLN A 87 0.34 -16.73 -6.23
CA GLN A 87 0.10 -17.26 -7.56
C GLN A 87 -1.08 -16.52 -8.18
N MET A 88 -0.85 -15.88 -9.33
CA MET A 88 -1.93 -15.37 -10.15
C MET A 88 -2.57 -16.55 -10.89
N GLU A 89 -3.85 -16.80 -10.64
CA GLU A 89 -4.64 -17.64 -11.55
C GLU A 89 -4.82 -16.86 -12.84
N VAL A 90 -3.86 -17.00 -13.76
CA VAL A 90 -4.06 -16.54 -15.13
C VAL A 90 -5.21 -17.36 -15.66
N LEU A 91 -6.37 -16.73 -15.84
CA LEU A 91 -7.48 -17.30 -16.59
C LEU A 91 -6.90 -17.78 -17.91
N LYS A 92 -6.75 -19.11 -18.03
CA LYS A 92 -6.41 -19.72 -19.32
C LYS A 92 -7.53 -19.31 -20.28
N PRO A 93 -7.21 -18.76 -21.46
CA PRO A 93 -8.22 -18.38 -22.44
C PRO A 93 -9.09 -19.56 -22.85
#